data_AF-A0A484HHX5-F1
#
_entry.id   AF-A0A484HHX5-F1
#
_cell.length_a   1.000
_cell.length_b   1.000
_cell.length_c   1.000
_cell.angle_alpha   90.00
_cell.angle_beta   90.00
_cell.angle_gamma   90.00
#
_symmetry.space_group_name_H-M   'P 1'
#
loop_
_entity.id
_entity.type
_entity.pdbx_description
1 polymer ?
#
loop_
_entity_poly.entity_id
_entity_poly.type
_entity_poly.pdbx_seq_one_letter_code
_entity_poly.pdbx_strand_id
1 'polypeptide(L)'
;MQTSGGKLRPDAITDIFGVFKTIKAQIQDRPAPVAELVAARTKDPFKILVSTILSARTRDEVTAKASTRLFEKCPDAASLAALSEEKIKALIRPVGFYNSKARYLAALPQALEAFFGKVPDDIDSLLTLPGVGRKTANLVRSAAFQKPAICVDTHVHRIMNIWGYVKTKTPLQTEMALREKLPKELWMEVNFILVVFGQTICSPVSPKCGQCDIEPLCPKNGVKRPRKARARRGVRTLVSWNVNGIRASEKKGFCDIVKDLSPDIFAVQETKARPDQLSKALLEIEGYESHWHSAEKKGYSGVAVYCKDRPLDVLHGMGEERFDSEGRVLTLEFDDFYLSNVYFPNAGHGLKRLSYKLDFNQALQDFAASLAKKKSVVVCGDFNVAHKAIDLANPDSNVKNPGYTPEERAWMDGFTQAGFVDTFRKFNPDPENYTWWSYRFNARARNIGWRIDYFFVDPQSDARVTGASILKDIQGSDHCPVTLDFK
;
A
#
# COMPACT_ATOMS: atom_id res chain seq x y z
N MET A 1 5.26 -35.04 32.44
CA MET A 1 5.20 -33.77 33.20
C MET A 1 6.18 -32.80 32.59
N GLN A 2 5.71 -31.77 31.88
CA GLN A 2 6.37 -30.48 31.73
C GLN A 2 5.32 -29.49 31.25
N THR A 3 4.73 -28.79 32.23
CA THR A 3 3.77 -27.71 32.07
C THR A 3 4.52 -26.44 31.66
N SER A 4 4.33 -25.94 30.44
CA SER A 4 4.72 -24.57 30.09
C SER A 4 3.70 -23.60 30.67
N GLY A 5 4.02 -23.02 31.83
CA GLY A 5 3.21 -22.03 32.51
C GLY A 5 3.04 -20.76 31.67
N GLY A 6 1.86 -20.57 31.08
CA GLY A 6 1.45 -19.29 30.54
C GLY A 6 1.12 -18.34 31.69
N LYS A 7 1.93 -17.31 31.92
CA LYS A 7 1.58 -16.22 32.84
C LYS A 7 0.21 -15.66 32.44
N LEU A 8 -0.75 -15.68 33.38
CA LEU A 8 -2.04 -15.00 33.25
C LEU A 8 -1.77 -13.51 32.99
N ARG A 9 -2.37 -12.96 31.93
CA ARG A 9 -2.27 -11.52 31.61
C ARG A 9 -3.20 -10.73 32.53
N PRO A 10 -2.85 -9.47 32.85
CA PRO A 10 -3.74 -8.61 33.64
C PRO A 10 -5.02 -8.28 32.84
N ASP A 11 -6.10 -7.92 33.54
CA ASP A 11 -7.37 -7.48 32.92
C ASP A 11 -7.34 -6.00 32.51
N ALA A 12 -6.48 -5.21 33.14
CA ALA A 12 -6.29 -3.79 32.88
C ALA A 12 -4.86 -3.35 33.24
N ILE A 13 -4.36 -2.31 32.58
CA ILE A 13 -3.13 -1.62 33.00
C ILE A 13 -3.43 -0.83 34.28
N THR A 14 -2.62 -1.07 35.31
CA THR A 14 -2.70 -0.39 36.61
C THR A 14 -1.54 0.59 36.83
N ASP A 15 -0.33 0.26 36.36
CA ASP A 15 0.84 1.16 36.38
C ASP A 15 0.91 1.99 35.09
N ILE A 16 0.14 3.08 35.05
CA ILE A 16 0.11 3.97 33.89
C ILE A 16 1.44 4.71 33.71
N PHE A 17 2.11 5.12 34.80
CA PHE A 17 3.37 5.84 34.73
C PHE A 17 4.51 4.99 34.15
N GLY A 18 4.65 3.75 34.64
CA GLY A 18 5.63 2.80 34.11
C GLY A 18 5.41 2.52 32.63
N VAL A 19 4.15 2.31 32.23
CA VAL A 19 3.78 2.09 30.82
C VAL A 19 4.14 3.27 29.94
N PHE A 20 3.79 4.49 30.33
CA PHE A 20 4.13 5.69 29.57
C PHE A 20 5.64 5.92 29.50
N LYS A 21 6.38 5.65 30.59
CA LYS A 21 7.84 5.70 30.61
C LYS A 21 8.47 4.72 29.60
N THR A 22 8.02 3.47 29.60
CA THR A 22 8.49 2.44 28.65
C THR A 22 8.20 2.84 27.21
N ILE A 23 6.97 3.29 26.93
CA ILE A 23 6.60 3.69 25.56
C ILE A 23 7.42 4.89 25.10
N LYS A 24 7.61 5.92 25.95
CA LYS A 24 8.45 7.07 25.62
C LYS A 24 9.85 6.66 25.18
N ALA A 25 10.49 5.76 25.94
CA ALA A 25 11.80 5.24 25.58
C ALA A 25 11.76 4.50 24.22
N GLN A 26 10.71 3.71 23.98
CA GLN A 26 10.55 2.95 22.74
C GLN A 26 10.32 3.83 21.49
N ILE A 27 9.68 4.99 21.65
CA ILE A 27 9.31 5.88 20.52
C ILE A 27 10.23 7.08 20.34
N GLN A 28 11.30 7.20 21.13
CA GLN A 28 12.16 8.40 21.16
C GLN A 28 12.74 8.80 19.79
N ASP A 29 13.03 7.83 18.92
CA ASP A 29 13.62 8.05 17.60
C ASP A 29 12.56 8.18 16.47
N ARG A 30 11.28 8.35 16.83
CA ARG A 30 10.17 8.42 15.88
C ARG A 30 9.78 9.87 15.57
N PRO A 31 9.33 10.17 14.34
CA PRO A 31 8.91 11.53 13.97
C PRO A 31 7.67 11.98 14.75
N ALA A 32 7.68 13.24 15.19
CA ALA A 32 6.58 13.85 15.95
C ALA A 32 5.43 14.35 15.05
N PRO A 33 4.18 14.37 15.55
CA PRO A 33 3.04 14.95 14.83
C PRO A 33 3.21 16.44 14.49
N VAL A 34 2.61 16.92 13.40
CA VAL A 34 2.83 18.30 12.92
C VAL A 34 2.37 19.38 13.88
N ALA A 35 1.24 19.19 14.55
CA ALA A 35 0.73 20.19 15.48
C ALA A 35 1.73 20.49 16.61
N GLU A 36 2.44 19.48 17.07
CA GLU A 36 3.49 19.61 18.07
C GLU A 36 4.76 20.21 17.50
N LEU A 37 5.16 19.84 16.28
CA LEU A 37 6.27 20.48 15.58
C LEU A 37 6.04 21.99 15.39
N VAL A 38 4.80 22.40 15.07
CA VAL A 38 4.42 23.82 14.94
C VAL A 38 4.44 24.50 16.30
N ALA A 39 3.84 23.88 17.32
CA ALA A 39 3.82 24.44 18.68
C ALA A 39 5.23 24.65 19.25
N ALA A 40 6.14 23.67 19.04
CA ALA A 40 7.53 23.75 19.46
C ALA A 40 8.31 24.89 18.76
N ARG A 41 7.94 25.23 17.52
CA ARG A 41 8.63 26.24 16.72
C ARG A 41 8.11 27.66 16.92
N THR A 42 6.80 27.85 17.07
CA THR A 42 6.21 29.20 16.99
C THR A 42 5.67 29.74 18.30
N LYS A 43 5.21 28.87 19.23
CA LYS A 43 4.43 29.26 20.42
C LYS A 43 3.25 30.21 20.14
N ASP A 44 2.81 30.28 18.89
CA ASP A 44 1.79 31.22 18.41
C ASP A 44 0.42 30.52 18.37
N PRO A 45 -0.56 30.94 19.20
CA PRO A 45 -1.87 30.31 19.26
C PRO A 45 -2.61 30.28 17.92
N PHE A 46 -2.45 31.29 17.08
CA PHE A 46 -3.11 31.35 15.77
C PHE A 46 -2.54 30.28 14.83
N LYS A 47 -1.21 30.20 14.74
CA LYS A 47 -0.54 29.20 13.89
C LYS A 47 -0.83 27.78 14.37
N ILE A 48 -0.84 27.56 15.68
CA ILE A 48 -1.19 26.25 16.27
C ILE A 48 -2.64 25.87 15.94
N LEU A 49 -3.58 26.81 16.06
CA LEU A 49 -4.99 26.59 15.71
C LEU A 49 -5.14 26.21 14.23
N VAL A 50 -4.59 27.02 13.32
CA VAL A 50 -4.68 26.80 11.87
C VAL A 50 -4.03 25.47 11.48
N SER A 51 -2.82 25.17 11.96
CA SER A 51 -2.15 23.89 11.67
C SER A 51 -2.93 22.70 12.23
N THR A 52 -3.60 22.85 13.38
CA THR A 52 -4.44 21.78 13.94
C THR A 52 -5.67 21.52 13.07
N ILE A 53 -6.35 22.57 12.58
CA ILE A 53 -7.47 22.46 11.63
C ILE A 53 -7.00 21.75 10.35
N LEU A 54 -5.82 22.12 9.82
CA LEU A 54 -5.25 21.49 8.63
C LEU A 54 -4.88 20.02 8.85
N SER A 55 -4.39 19.65 10.04
CA SER A 55 -3.96 18.28 10.36
C SER A 55 -5.10 17.26 10.39
N ALA A 56 -6.34 17.71 10.62
CA ALA A 56 -7.46 16.80 10.78
C ALA A 56 -7.68 15.94 9.52
N ARG A 57 -7.49 14.61 9.63
CA ARG A 57 -7.56 13.65 8.50
C ARG A 57 -6.64 14.02 7.33
N THR A 58 -5.44 14.52 7.63
CA THR A 58 -4.42 14.83 6.63
C THR A 58 -3.07 14.30 7.11
N ARG A 59 -2.27 13.74 6.21
CA ARG A 59 -0.92 13.26 6.56
C ARG A 59 -0.08 14.42 7.11
N ASP A 60 0.77 14.11 8.08
CA ASP A 60 1.64 15.08 8.75
C ASP A 60 2.47 15.86 7.71
N GLU A 61 3.23 15.20 6.84
CA GLU A 61 4.04 15.88 5.81
C GLU A 61 3.26 16.85 4.91
N VAL A 62 2.02 16.49 4.55
CA VAL A 62 1.14 17.34 3.73
C VAL A 62 0.69 18.57 4.52
N THR A 63 0.36 18.38 5.80
CA THR A 63 -0.02 19.46 6.72
C THR A 63 1.13 20.41 6.97
N ALA A 64 2.35 19.91 7.15
CA ALA A 64 3.55 20.72 7.35
C ALA A 64 3.81 21.61 6.12
N LYS A 65 3.85 21.03 4.92
CA LYS A 65 4.06 21.76 3.66
C LYS A 65 2.97 22.81 3.42
N ALA A 66 1.71 22.47 3.69
CA ALA A 66 0.59 23.39 3.54
C ALA A 66 0.63 24.53 4.57
N SER A 67 0.96 24.23 5.83
CA SER A 67 1.10 25.22 6.90
C SER A 67 2.21 26.22 6.58
N THR A 68 3.39 25.76 6.17
CA THR A 68 4.50 26.64 5.77
C THR A 68 4.09 27.60 4.66
N ARG A 69 3.54 27.07 3.55
CA ARG A 69 3.11 27.88 2.41
C ARG A 69 2.00 28.88 2.77
N LEU A 70 1.07 28.49 3.64
CA LEU A 70 0.02 29.37 4.12
C LEU A 70 0.62 30.49 4.98
N PHE A 71 1.46 30.18 5.96
CA PHE A 71 2.03 31.15 6.89
C PHE A 71 3.06 32.10 6.26
N GLU A 72 3.71 31.70 5.16
CA GLU A 72 4.53 32.60 4.34
C GLU A 72 3.71 33.73 3.69
N LYS A 73 2.42 33.49 3.41
CA LYS A 73 1.51 34.49 2.80
C LYS A 73 0.56 35.13 3.81
N CYS A 74 0.29 34.43 4.90
CA CYS A 74 -0.75 34.75 5.87
C CYS A 74 -0.28 34.36 7.28
N PRO A 75 0.55 35.18 7.92
CA PRO A 75 1.11 34.86 9.23
C PRO A 75 0.11 35.03 10.40
N ASP A 76 -1.00 35.75 10.21
CA ASP A 76 -1.94 36.15 11.28
C ASP A 76 -3.41 36.21 10.79
N ALA A 77 -4.35 36.43 11.72
CA ALA A 77 -5.78 36.47 11.40
C ALA A 77 -6.17 37.62 10.46
N ALA A 78 -5.47 38.77 10.54
CA ALA A 78 -5.76 39.94 9.71
C ALA A 78 -5.39 39.70 8.25
N SER A 79 -4.21 39.13 8.00
CA SER A 79 -3.77 38.72 6.67
C SER A 79 -4.63 37.57 6.11
N LEU A 80 -5.21 36.71 6.96
CA LEU A 80 -6.15 35.68 6.53
C LEU A 80 -7.46 36.27 6.02
N ALA A 81 -7.96 37.33 6.68
CA ALA A 81 -9.19 38.03 6.28
C ALA A 81 -9.09 38.67 4.90
N ALA A 82 -7.88 39.02 4.45
CA ALA A 82 -7.64 39.63 3.15
C ALA A 82 -7.62 38.63 1.97
N LEU A 83 -7.65 37.31 2.25
CA LEU A 83 -7.61 36.28 1.22
C LEU A 83 -9.01 35.78 0.86
N SER A 84 -9.24 35.55 -0.44
CA SER A 84 -10.44 34.85 -0.90
C SER A 84 -10.36 33.35 -0.57
N GLU A 85 -11.52 32.70 -0.40
CA GLU A 85 -11.60 31.25 -0.16
C GLU A 85 -10.80 30.48 -1.21
N GLU A 86 -10.89 30.83 -2.50
CA GLU A 86 -10.16 30.17 -3.58
C GLU A 86 -8.63 30.31 -3.47
N LYS A 87 -8.12 31.47 -3.02
CA LYS A 87 -6.69 31.64 -2.74
C LYS A 87 -6.25 30.75 -1.58
N ILE A 88 -7.03 30.70 -0.50
CA ILE A 88 -6.75 29.82 0.65
C ILE A 88 -6.73 28.35 0.19
N LYS A 89 -7.70 27.96 -0.63
CA LYS A 89 -7.83 26.62 -1.24
C LYS A 89 -6.56 26.21 -1.99
N ALA A 90 -6.05 27.10 -2.86
CA ALA A 90 -4.80 26.90 -3.57
C ALA A 90 -3.61 26.77 -2.62
N LEU A 91 -3.56 27.62 -1.58
CA LEU A 91 -2.49 27.61 -0.58
C LEU A 91 -2.52 26.40 0.36
N ILE A 92 -3.61 25.64 0.47
CA ILE A 92 -3.67 24.46 1.35
C ILE A 92 -3.75 23.13 0.60
N ARG A 93 -3.90 23.12 -0.72
CA ARG A 93 -3.88 21.87 -1.52
C ARG A 93 -2.52 21.14 -1.38
N PRO A 94 -2.46 19.80 -1.22
CA PRO A 94 -3.53 18.79 -1.27
C PRO A 94 -4.02 18.31 0.10
N VAL A 95 -4.17 19.19 1.10
CA VAL A 95 -4.73 18.82 2.42
C VAL A 95 -6.08 18.08 2.26
N GLY A 96 -6.32 17.05 3.07
CA GLY A 96 -7.58 16.30 3.05
C GLY A 96 -8.77 17.19 3.41
N PHE A 97 -9.87 17.07 2.67
CA PHE A 97 -11.06 17.93 2.82
C PHE A 97 -10.76 19.44 2.65
N TYR A 98 -9.78 19.79 1.82
CA TYR A 98 -9.35 21.19 1.63
C TYR A 98 -10.48 22.16 1.29
N ASN A 99 -11.54 21.75 0.59
CA ASN A 99 -12.72 22.59 0.32
C ASN A 99 -13.37 23.10 1.63
N SER A 100 -13.67 22.18 2.56
CA SER A 100 -14.30 22.55 3.83
C SER A 100 -13.35 23.33 4.72
N LYS A 101 -12.06 22.96 4.72
CA LYS A 101 -11.04 23.67 5.50
C LYS A 101 -10.79 25.08 4.98
N ALA A 102 -10.78 25.30 3.67
CA ALA A 102 -10.64 26.64 3.09
C ALA A 102 -11.81 27.53 3.54
N ARG A 103 -13.04 27.01 3.52
CA ARG A 103 -14.21 27.72 4.06
C ARG A 103 -14.10 28.03 5.54
N TYR A 104 -13.64 27.07 6.36
CA TYR A 104 -13.43 27.31 7.79
C TYR A 104 -12.38 28.39 8.03
N LEU A 105 -11.25 28.34 7.33
CA LEU A 105 -10.19 29.34 7.43
C LEU A 105 -10.65 30.71 6.93
N ALA A 106 -11.45 30.79 5.87
CA ALA A 106 -12.01 32.04 5.39
C ALA A 106 -12.97 32.68 6.40
N ALA A 107 -13.74 31.87 7.14
CA ALA A 107 -14.66 32.34 8.19
C ALA A 107 -13.97 32.60 9.54
N LEU A 108 -12.74 32.12 9.74
CA LEU A 108 -12.05 32.16 11.03
C LEU A 108 -11.78 33.58 11.55
N PRO A 109 -11.30 34.55 10.74
CA PRO A 109 -11.04 35.91 11.23
C PRO A 109 -12.29 36.57 11.81
N GLN A 110 -13.43 36.47 11.13
CA GLN A 110 -14.71 36.99 11.58
C GLN A 110 -15.14 36.35 12.91
N ALA A 111 -14.95 35.03 13.06
CA ALA A 111 -15.28 34.32 14.29
C ALA A 111 -14.39 34.76 15.47
N LEU A 112 -13.13 35.14 15.20
CA LEU A 112 -12.19 35.63 16.21
C LEU A 112 -12.50 37.06 16.69
N GLU A 113 -13.31 37.84 15.97
CA GLU A 113 -13.71 39.19 16.41
C GLU A 113 -14.48 39.17 17.73
N ALA A 114 -15.29 38.14 17.97
CA ALA A 114 -15.98 37.91 19.25
C ALA A 114 -15.01 37.74 20.44
N PHE A 115 -13.73 37.48 20.14
CA PHE A 115 -12.64 37.31 21.10
C PHE A 115 -11.53 38.35 20.91
N PHE A 116 -11.89 39.55 20.43
CA PHE A 116 -10.95 40.67 20.19
C PHE A 116 -9.79 40.30 19.25
N GLY A 117 -10.05 39.46 18.26
CA GLY A 117 -9.07 39.00 17.27
C GLY A 117 -8.06 37.98 17.80
N LYS A 118 -8.25 37.47 19.02
CA LYS A 118 -7.35 36.51 19.66
C LYS A 118 -7.96 35.13 19.73
N VAL A 119 -7.12 34.09 19.66
CA VAL A 119 -7.57 32.71 19.92
C VAL A 119 -7.90 32.57 21.40
N PRO A 120 -9.13 32.15 21.78
CA PRO A 120 -9.48 31.92 23.18
C PRO A 120 -8.76 30.70 23.75
N ASP A 121 -8.61 30.67 25.08
CA ASP A 121 -7.83 29.64 25.78
C ASP A 121 -8.69 28.62 26.57
N ASP A 122 -10.01 28.76 26.50
CA ASP A 122 -10.99 27.85 27.07
C ASP A 122 -11.68 26.99 25.99
N ILE A 123 -12.14 25.81 26.38
CA ILE A 123 -12.65 24.80 25.44
C ILE A 123 -13.97 25.24 24.80
N ASP A 124 -14.86 25.88 25.57
CA ASP A 124 -16.21 26.17 25.13
C ASP A 124 -16.19 27.28 24.07
N SER A 125 -15.36 28.32 24.28
CA SER A 125 -15.07 29.36 23.29
C SER A 125 -14.36 28.79 22.05
N LEU A 126 -13.38 27.90 22.24
CA LEU A 126 -12.70 27.28 21.09
C LEU A 126 -13.67 26.48 20.21
N LEU A 127 -14.65 25.80 20.81
CA LEU A 127 -15.65 25.00 20.08
C LEU A 127 -16.61 25.85 19.23
N THR A 128 -16.71 27.16 19.46
CA THR A 128 -17.52 28.04 18.60
C THR A 128 -16.81 28.43 17.30
N LEU A 129 -15.50 28.17 17.21
CA LEU A 129 -14.70 28.54 16.04
C LEU A 129 -14.92 27.55 14.87
N PRO A 130 -14.94 28.04 13.62
CA PRO A 130 -15.18 27.20 12.44
C PRO A 130 -14.08 26.15 12.27
N GLY A 131 -14.49 24.89 12.07
CA GLY A 131 -13.57 23.76 11.91
C GLY A 131 -12.93 23.25 13.21
N VAL A 132 -13.32 23.78 14.36
CA VAL A 132 -12.80 23.35 15.68
C VAL A 132 -13.74 22.35 16.33
N GLY A 133 -13.32 21.08 16.34
CA GLY A 133 -13.93 20.05 17.17
C GLY A 133 -13.25 19.93 18.53
N ARG A 134 -13.80 19.09 19.41
CA ARG A 134 -13.31 18.91 20.79
C ARG A 134 -11.84 18.47 20.88
N LYS A 135 -11.36 17.67 19.93
CA LYS A 135 -9.94 17.32 19.81
C LYS A 135 -9.09 18.57 19.55
N THR A 136 -9.45 19.34 18.53
CA THR A 136 -8.75 20.57 18.14
C THR A 136 -8.71 21.56 19.29
N ALA A 137 -9.84 21.78 19.98
CA ALA A 137 -9.90 22.66 21.15
C ALA A 137 -8.94 22.23 22.27
N ASN A 138 -8.96 20.95 22.66
CA ASN A 138 -8.05 20.43 23.68
C ASN A 138 -6.57 20.52 23.26
N LEU A 139 -6.26 20.26 21.98
CA LEU A 139 -4.89 20.35 21.48
C LEU A 139 -4.39 21.80 21.48
N VAL A 140 -5.21 22.76 21.03
CA VAL A 140 -4.86 24.19 21.06
C VAL A 140 -4.67 24.65 22.51
N ARG A 141 -5.59 24.32 23.41
CA ARG A 141 -5.48 24.65 24.84
C ARG A 141 -4.20 24.12 25.49
N SER A 142 -3.81 22.88 25.16
CA SER A 142 -2.58 22.28 25.65
C SER A 142 -1.34 22.91 24.99
N ALA A 143 -1.27 22.91 23.66
CA ALA A 143 -0.05 23.24 22.93
C ALA A 143 0.22 24.76 22.90
N ALA A 144 -0.81 25.58 22.71
CA ALA A 144 -0.66 27.03 22.63
C ALA A 144 -0.59 27.70 24.00
N PHE A 145 -1.40 27.24 24.97
CA PHE A 145 -1.55 27.92 26.25
C PHE A 145 -0.93 27.16 27.44
N GLN A 146 -0.37 25.97 27.20
CA GLN A 146 0.24 25.13 28.25
C GLN A 146 -0.72 24.86 29.42
N LYS A 147 -2.03 24.84 29.14
CA LYS A 147 -3.07 24.55 30.12
C LYS A 147 -3.41 23.05 30.09
N PRO A 148 -3.58 22.39 31.25
CA PRO A 148 -3.90 20.97 31.30
C PRO A 148 -5.16 20.63 30.50
N ALA A 149 -5.02 19.85 29.44
CA ALA A 149 -6.11 19.41 28.57
C ALA A 149 -5.82 18.02 28.01
N ILE A 150 -6.83 17.14 27.96
CA ILE A 150 -6.69 15.78 27.44
C ILE A 150 -7.19 15.75 26.01
N CYS A 151 -6.28 15.62 25.05
CA CYS A 151 -6.63 15.47 23.64
C CYS A 151 -6.90 13.98 23.32
N VAL A 152 -8.17 13.62 23.13
CA VAL A 152 -8.56 12.25 22.75
C VAL A 152 -8.86 12.18 21.26
N ASP A 153 -8.10 11.36 20.56
CA ASP A 153 -8.38 10.96 19.18
C ASP A 153 -8.60 9.45 19.06
N THR A 154 -8.64 8.93 17.83
CA THR A 154 -8.85 7.51 17.57
C THR A 154 -7.75 6.64 18.17
N HIS A 155 -6.50 7.13 18.30
CA HIS A 155 -5.40 6.37 18.90
C HIS A 155 -5.55 6.34 20.42
N VAL A 156 -5.72 7.49 21.06
CA VAL A 156 -5.92 7.58 22.52
C VAL A 156 -7.15 6.79 22.93
N HIS A 157 -8.28 7.01 22.25
CA HIS A 157 -9.53 6.29 22.50
C HIS A 157 -9.34 4.78 22.41
N ARG A 158 -8.82 4.30 21.28
CA ARG A 158 -8.66 2.86 21.04
C ARG A 158 -7.69 2.23 22.04
N ILE A 159 -6.51 2.82 22.24
CA ILE A 159 -5.43 2.23 23.02
C ILE A 159 -5.79 2.20 24.51
N MET A 160 -6.39 3.27 25.04
CA MET A 160 -6.83 3.31 26.45
C MET A 160 -7.93 2.27 26.74
N ASN A 161 -8.81 1.99 25.77
CA ASN A 161 -9.79 0.91 25.87
C ASN A 161 -9.14 -0.48 25.71
N ILE A 162 -8.17 -0.63 24.80
CA ILE A 162 -7.38 -1.87 24.65
C ILE A 162 -6.65 -2.22 25.94
N TRP A 163 -6.12 -1.21 26.63
CA TRP A 163 -5.43 -1.36 27.91
C TRP A 163 -6.37 -1.60 29.08
N GLY A 164 -7.69 -1.60 28.86
CA GLY A 164 -8.68 -1.72 29.95
C GLY A 164 -8.62 -0.57 30.97
N TYR A 165 -7.82 0.48 30.70
CA TYR A 165 -7.65 1.63 31.59
C TYR A 165 -8.96 2.41 31.72
N VAL A 166 -9.69 2.50 30.59
CA VAL A 166 -11.08 2.95 30.50
C VAL A 166 -11.94 1.93 29.76
N LYS A 167 -13.26 2.00 29.92
CA LYS A 167 -14.25 1.21 29.17
C LYS A 167 -15.35 2.16 28.65
N THR A 168 -15.22 2.60 27.41
CA THR A 168 -15.99 3.70 26.83
C THR A 168 -16.28 3.43 25.35
N LYS A 169 -17.35 4.03 24.80
CA LYS A 169 -17.78 3.79 23.41
C LYS A 169 -17.43 4.95 22.46
N THR A 170 -17.17 6.14 22.98
CA THR A 170 -16.88 7.33 22.18
C THR A 170 -15.64 8.07 22.68
N PRO A 171 -14.93 8.83 21.83
CA PRO A 171 -13.81 9.66 22.27
C PRO A 171 -14.17 10.65 23.37
N LEU A 172 -15.39 11.22 23.34
CA LEU A 172 -15.88 12.11 24.39
C LEU A 172 -15.99 11.38 25.75
N GLN A 173 -16.56 10.18 25.76
CA GLN A 173 -16.65 9.39 26.99
C GLN A 173 -15.25 9.02 27.51
N THR A 174 -14.30 8.72 26.61
CA THR A 174 -12.90 8.50 27.01
C THR A 174 -12.29 9.76 27.60
N GLU A 175 -12.51 10.94 27.01
CA GLU A 175 -11.98 12.19 27.55
C GLU A 175 -12.47 12.40 28.99
N MET A 176 -13.78 12.27 29.24
CA MET A 176 -14.35 12.45 30.58
C MET A 176 -13.79 11.41 31.56
N ALA A 177 -13.74 10.14 31.18
CA ALA A 177 -13.18 9.08 32.02
C ALA A 177 -11.68 9.29 32.33
N LEU A 178 -10.90 9.80 31.37
CA LEU A 178 -9.49 10.12 31.59
C LEU A 178 -9.33 11.35 32.49
N ARG A 179 -10.22 12.35 32.45
CA ARG A 179 -10.17 13.49 33.39
C ARG A 179 -10.33 13.06 34.85
N GLU A 180 -11.07 11.99 35.09
CA GLU A 180 -11.29 11.44 36.43
C GLU A 180 -10.13 10.54 36.90
N LYS A 181 -9.53 9.76 35.98
CA LYS A 181 -8.54 8.72 36.32
C LYS A 181 -7.09 9.05 36.02
N LEU A 182 -6.82 9.76 34.92
CA LEU A 182 -5.47 9.98 34.41
C LEU A 182 -4.76 11.03 35.28
N PRO A 183 -3.55 10.74 35.80
CA PRO A 183 -2.75 11.73 36.53
C PRO A 183 -2.52 13.01 35.70
N LYS A 184 -2.63 14.18 36.35
CA LYS A 184 -2.61 15.49 35.66
C LYS A 184 -1.32 15.74 34.90
N GLU A 185 -0.22 15.17 35.36
CA GLU A 185 1.11 15.27 34.76
C GLU A 185 1.16 14.64 33.35
N LEU A 186 0.27 13.67 33.07
CA LEU A 186 0.20 13.00 31.77
C LEU A 186 -0.79 13.65 30.80
N TRP A 187 -1.59 14.63 31.22
CA TRP A 187 -2.70 15.16 30.42
C TRP A 187 -2.24 15.78 29.10
N MET A 188 -1.13 16.51 29.12
CA MET A 188 -0.63 17.20 27.93
C MET A 188 0.17 16.27 27.00
N GLU A 189 0.70 15.16 27.51
CA GLU A 189 1.58 14.27 26.76
C GLU A 189 0.88 13.02 26.22
N VAL A 190 -0.26 12.64 26.81
CA VAL A 190 -0.97 11.40 26.47
C VAL A 190 -1.31 11.29 24.98
N ASN A 191 -1.69 12.40 24.34
CA ASN A 191 -2.02 12.36 22.91
C ASN A 191 -0.79 12.07 22.06
N PHE A 192 0.29 12.83 22.25
CA PHE A 192 1.56 12.64 21.55
C PHE A 192 2.01 11.17 21.59
N ILE A 193 2.15 10.66 22.81
CA ILE A 193 2.74 9.35 23.07
C ILE A 193 1.91 8.26 22.42
N LEU A 194 0.59 8.31 22.57
CA LEU A 194 -0.30 7.29 22.03
C LEU A 194 -0.54 7.41 20.53
N VAL A 195 -0.44 8.60 19.94
CA VAL A 195 -0.48 8.78 18.49
C VAL A 195 0.74 8.11 17.86
N VAL A 196 1.94 8.46 18.31
CA VAL A 196 3.19 7.89 17.77
C VAL A 196 3.24 6.38 18.01
N PHE A 197 2.95 5.92 19.23
CA PHE A 197 2.88 4.49 19.55
C PHE A 197 1.80 3.76 18.75
N GLY A 198 0.64 4.39 18.57
CA GLY A 198 -0.51 3.84 17.86
C GLY A 198 -0.36 3.80 16.34
N GLN A 199 0.55 4.58 15.76
CA GLN A 199 0.90 4.53 14.34
C GLN A 199 2.01 3.52 14.06
N THR A 200 2.94 3.33 15.00
CA THR A 200 4.19 2.57 14.75
C THR A 200 4.18 1.15 15.31
N ILE A 201 3.55 0.92 16.47
CA ILE A 201 3.59 -0.34 17.20
C ILE A 201 2.18 -0.90 17.41
N CYS A 202 1.31 -0.17 18.11
CA CYS A 202 -0.05 -0.60 18.40
C CYS A 202 -1.02 -0.16 17.30
N SER A 203 -0.74 -0.50 16.03
CA SER A 203 -1.58 -0.13 14.88
C SER A 203 -3.02 -0.69 14.99
N PRO A 204 -4.02 -0.04 14.37
CA PRO A 204 -5.41 -0.51 14.39
C PRO A 204 -5.61 -1.84 13.65
N VAL A 205 -4.76 -2.10 12.65
CA VAL A 205 -4.70 -3.35 11.90
C VAL A 205 -3.31 -3.95 12.12
N SER A 206 -3.27 -5.22 12.52
CA SER A 206 -2.03 -6.00 12.74
C SER A 206 -1.01 -5.30 13.67
N PRO A 207 -1.37 -5.02 14.94
CA PRO A 207 -0.43 -4.41 15.89
C PRO A 207 0.81 -5.28 16.05
N LYS A 208 2.00 -4.66 16.06
CA LYS A 208 3.32 -5.31 16.18
C LYS A 208 3.58 -5.75 17.62
N CYS A 209 2.70 -6.59 18.17
CA CYS A 209 2.77 -7.00 19.57
C CYS A 209 4.09 -7.70 19.93
N GLY A 210 4.70 -8.44 19.00
CA GLY A 210 6.01 -9.07 19.24
C GLY A 210 7.19 -8.09 19.32
N GLN A 211 6.98 -6.83 18.92
CA GLN A 211 7.95 -5.74 19.02
C GLN A 211 7.51 -4.71 20.07
N CYS A 212 6.53 -5.01 20.92
CA CYS A 212 5.95 -4.06 21.86
C CYS A 212 6.54 -4.26 23.25
N ASP A 213 7.21 -3.26 23.81
CA ASP A 213 7.93 -3.42 25.08
C ASP A 213 6.99 -3.55 26.28
N ILE A 214 5.73 -3.12 26.12
CA ILE A 214 4.67 -3.29 27.11
C ILE A 214 3.82 -4.55 26.86
N GLU A 215 4.18 -5.42 25.91
CA GLU A 215 3.42 -6.64 25.60
C GLU A 215 3.10 -7.49 26.84
N PRO A 216 4.03 -7.71 27.78
CA PRO A 216 3.77 -8.53 28.96
C PRO A 216 2.72 -7.92 29.90
N LEU A 217 2.57 -6.59 29.88
CA LEU A 217 1.65 -5.82 30.72
C LEU A 217 0.33 -5.52 30.02
N CYS A 218 0.25 -5.74 28.70
CA CYS A 218 -0.89 -5.33 27.91
C CYS A 218 -2.03 -6.37 28.01
N PRO A 219 -3.24 -6.00 28.47
CA PRO A 219 -4.39 -6.90 28.56
C PRO A 219 -4.93 -7.29 27.18
N LYS A 220 -4.67 -6.47 26.15
CA LYS A 220 -5.12 -6.66 24.76
C LYS A 220 -6.64 -6.78 24.65
N ASN A 221 -7.38 -6.01 25.45
CA ASN A 221 -8.85 -6.04 25.45
C ASN A 221 -9.41 -5.62 24.09
N GLY A 222 -10.29 -6.44 23.52
CA GLY A 222 -10.84 -6.20 22.18
C GLY A 222 -9.82 -6.32 21.03
N VAL A 223 -8.55 -6.63 21.32
CA VAL A 223 -7.55 -6.93 20.30
C VAL A 223 -7.75 -8.39 19.90
N LYS A 224 -8.23 -8.61 18.68
CA LYS A 224 -8.26 -9.95 18.11
C LYS A 224 -6.83 -10.49 18.12
N ARG A 225 -6.60 -11.64 18.77
CA ARG A 225 -5.28 -12.31 18.75
C ARG A 225 -4.83 -12.42 17.29
N PRO A 226 -3.57 -12.10 16.95
CA PRO A 226 -3.03 -12.63 15.70
C PRO A 226 -3.15 -14.14 15.82
N ARG A 227 -3.92 -14.78 14.92
CA ARG A 227 -3.91 -16.23 14.81
C ARG A 227 -2.45 -16.65 14.67
N LYS A 228 -2.00 -17.65 15.45
CA LYS A 228 -0.85 -18.48 15.03
C LYS A 228 -1.08 -18.77 13.55
N ALA A 229 -0.09 -18.49 12.70
CA ALA A 229 -0.19 -18.53 11.24
C ALA A 229 -1.12 -19.67 10.77
N ARG A 230 -2.34 -19.28 10.44
CA ARG A 230 -3.32 -20.02 9.65
C ARG A 230 -4.15 -18.93 9.02
N ALA A 231 -3.60 -18.43 7.92
CA ALA A 231 -4.17 -17.35 7.15
C ALA A 231 -5.55 -17.81 6.65
N ARG A 232 -6.62 -17.17 7.13
CA ARG A 232 -7.79 -16.96 6.28
C ARG A 232 -7.57 -15.57 5.71
N ARG A 233 -6.92 -15.48 4.55
CA ARG A 233 -6.56 -14.20 3.93
C ARG A 233 -7.83 -13.54 3.39
N GLY A 234 -7.88 -12.21 3.51
CA GLY A 234 -8.78 -11.43 2.67
C GLY A 234 -8.31 -11.51 1.21
N VAL A 235 -9.02 -10.82 0.33
CA VAL A 235 -8.59 -10.65 -1.06
C VAL A 235 -7.18 -10.08 -1.08
N ARG A 236 -6.25 -10.77 -1.76
CA ARG A 236 -4.90 -10.32 -2.08
C ARG A 236 -4.90 -9.65 -3.44
N THR A 237 -4.18 -8.55 -3.58
CA THR A 237 -3.95 -7.92 -4.89
C THR A 237 -2.59 -8.36 -5.43
N LEU A 238 -2.59 -9.01 -6.59
CA LEU A 238 -1.41 -9.40 -7.34
C LEU A 238 -1.25 -8.50 -8.56
N VAL A 239 -0.01 -8.14 -8.87
CA VAL A 239 0.36 -7.36 -10.07
C VAL A 239 1.38 -8.16 -10.86
N SER A 240 1.28 -8.14 -12.19
CA SER A 240 2.29 -8.67 -13.10
C SER A 240 2.68 -7.61 -14.13
N TRP A 241 3.97 -7.43 -14.39
CA TRP A 241 4.45 -6.46 -15.37
C TRP A 241 5.77 -6.87 -16.03
N ASN A 242 5.77 -6.98 -17.36
CA ASN A 242 7.01 -7.00 -18.14
C ASN A 242 7.61 -5.59 -18.18
N VAL A 243 8.79 -5.42 -17.60
CA VAL A 243 9.45 -4.11 -17.47
C VAL A 243 10.46 -3.80 -18.58
N ASN A 244 10.71 -4.75 -19.47
CA ASN A 244 11.67 -4.63 -20.58
C ASN A 244 13.04 -4.06 -20.12
N GLY A 245 13.57 -4.61 -19.03
CA GLY A 245 14.81 -4.19 -18.38
C GLY A 245 14.58 -3.40 -17.09
N ILE A 246 14.81 -4.06 -15.95
CA ILE A 246 14.48 -3.50 -14.63
C ILE A 246 15.28 -2.23 -14.30
N ARG A 247 16.55 -2.14 -14.71
CA ARG A 247 17.40 -0.95 -14.48
C ARG A 247 16.93 0.28 -15.27
N ALA A 248 16.32 0.07 -16.44
CA ALA A 248 15.74 1.17 -17.21
C ALA A 248 14.40 1.60 -16.59
N SER A 249 13.60 0.63 -16.13
CA SER A 249 12.34 0.89 -15.43
C SER A 249 12.54 1.61 -14.09
N GLU A 250 13.60 1.28 -13.34
CA GLU A 250 13.99 1.97 -12.10
C GLU A 250 14.12 3.48 -12.28
N LYS A 251 14.84 3.90 -13.32
CA LYS A 251 15.02 5.32 -13.66
C LYS A 251 13.71 6.02 -14.07
N LYS A 252 12.67 5.26 -14.39
CA LYS A 252 11.34 5.74 -14.75
C LYS A 252 10.33 5.63 -13.58
N GLY A 253 10.81 5.40 -12.36
CA GLY A 253 9.96 5.41 -11.16
C GLY A 253 9.36 4.05 -10.78
N PHE A 254 9.97 2.93 -11.21
CA PHE A 254 9.48 1.58 -10.85
C PHE A 254 9.18 1.41 -9.35
N CYS A 255 10.11 1.81 -8.48
CA CYS A 255 9.94 1.65 -7.03
C CYS A 255 8.77 2.49 -6.48
N ASP A 256 8.52 3.66 -7.05
CA ASP A 256 7.39 4.51 -6.66
C ASP A 256 6.07 3.89 -7.13
N ILE A 257 6.04 3.33 -8.34
CA ILE A 257 4.87 2.59 -8.86
C ILE A 257 4.53 1.39 -7.95
N VAL A 258 5.53 0.61 -7.53
CA VAL A 258 5.30 -0.53 -6.62
C VAL A 258 4.73 -0.05 -5.28
N LYS A 259 5.26 1.05 -4.73
CA LYS A 259 4.78 1.63 -3.47
C LYS A 259 3.36 2.19 -3.58
N ASP A 260 3.05 2.88 -4.67
CA ASP A 260 1.75 3.51 -4.92
C ASP A 260 0.65 2.47 -5.15
N LEU A 261 0.94 1.42 -5.94
CA LEU A 261 0.02 0.31 -6.14
C LEU A 261 -0.12 -0.57 -4.88
N SER A 262 0.96 -0.71 -4.12
CA SER A 262 1.04 -1.51 -2.89
C SER A 262 0.41 -2.91 -2.99
N PRO A 263 0.67 -3.72 -4.04
CA PRO A 263 0.08 -5.06 -4.12
C PRO A 263 0.66 -5.99 -3.05
N ASP A 264 -0.02 -7.09 -2.74
CA ASP A 264 0.54 -8.13 -1.87
C ASP A 264 1.69 -8.87 -2.55
N ILE A 265 1.59 -9.05 -3.87
CA ILE A 265 2.64 -9.65 -4.71
C ILE A 265 2.79 -8.87 -6.02
N PHE A 266 4.02 -8.54 -6.40
CA PHE A 266 4.39 -7.90 -7.66
C PHE A 266 5.35 -8.80 -8.43
N ALA A 267 4.87 -9.41 -9.51
CA ALA A 267 5.63 -10.22 -10.44
C ALA A 267 6.20 -9.37 -11.59
N VAL A 268 7.49 -9.54 -11.86
CA VAL A 268 8.22 -8.80 -12.90
C VAL A 268 8.81 -9.76 -13.91
N GLN A 269 8.66 -9.43 -15.20
CA GLN A 269 9.24 -10.17 -16.31
C GLN A 269 10.27 -9.32 -17.08
N GLU A 270 11.16 -10.01 -17.80
CA GLU A 270 12.19 -9.40 -18.64
C GLU A 270 13.10 -8.42 -17.89
N THR A 271 13.61 -8.83 -16.73
CA THR A 271 14.46 -7.99 -15.87
C THR A 271 15.79 -7.61 -16.55
N LYS A 272 16.34 -8.48 -17.40
CA LYS A 272 17.62 -8.32 -18.11
C LYS A 272 18.81 -8.01 -17.19
N ALA A 273 18.74 -8.47 -15.94
CA ALA A 273 19.74 -8.16 -14.92
C ALA A 273 19.91 -9.31 -13.93
N ARG A 274 21.09 -9.35 -13.32
CA ARG A 274 21.40 -10.18 -12.15
C ARG A 274 21.38 -9.34 -10.88
N PRO A 275 21.05 -9.90 -9.71
CA PRO A 275 20.97 -9.15 -8.45
C PRO A 275 22.22 -8.34 -8.11
N ASP A 276 23.43 -8.85 -8.44
CA ASP A 276 24.71 -8.16 -8.21
C ASP A 276 24.87 -6.85 -9.00
N GLN A 277 24.02 -6.63 -10.01
CA GLN A 277 24.03 -5.46 -10.87
C GLN A 277 22.98 -4.40 -10.47
N LEU A 278 22.19 -4.67 -9.43
CA LEU A 278 21.04 -3.87 -9.04
C LEU A 278 21.36 -2.96 -7.85
N SER A 279 20.61 -1.87 -7.76
CA SER A 279 20.68 -0.98 -6.60
C SER A 279 20.06 -1.66 -5.37
N LYS A 280 20.50 -1.24 -4.18
CA LYS A 280 19.86 -1.66 -2.93
C LYS A 280 18.37 -1.29 -2.88
N ALA A 281 17.99 -0.16 -3.48
CA ALA A 281 16.62 0.30 -3.51
C ALA A 281 15.69 -0.62 -4.35
N LEU A 282 16.23 -1.27 -5.38
CA LEU A 282 15.51 -2.30 -6.15
C LEU A 282 15.46 -3.62 -5.39
N LEU A 283 16.55 -4.06 -4.77
CA LEU A 283 16.58 -5.34 -4.07
C LEU A 283 15.72 -5.32 -2.80
N GLU A 284 15.66 -4.17 -2.12
CA GLU A 284 15.04 -3.98 -0.82
C GLU A 284 13.95 -2.88 -0.88
N ILE A 285 12.92 -3.08 -1.71
CA ILE A 285 11.74 -2.21 -1.68
C ILE A 285 11.08 -2.34 -0.30
N GLU A 286 10.92 -1.21 0.41
CA GLU A 286 10.37 -1.18 1.76
C GLU A 286 9.04 -1.95 1.86
N GLY A 287 9.01 -2.94 2.76
CA GLY A 287 7.84 -3.79 2.99
C GLY A 287 7.71 -5.00 2.08
N TYR A 288 8.68 -5.24 1.18
CA TYR A 288 8.71 -6.41 0.30
C TYR A 288 9.99 -7.22 0.46
N GLU A 289 9.84 -8.54 0.42
CA GLU A 289 10.92 -9.49 0.14
C GLU A 289 10.98 -9.71 -1.38
N SER A 290 12.20 -9.75 -1.96
CA SER A 290 12.39 -9.95 -3.40
C SER A 290 13.12 -11.27 -3.71
N HIS A 291 12.65 -11.96 -4.75
CA HIS A 291 13.21 -13.20 -5.27
C HIS A 291 13.47 -13.08 -6.76
N TRP A 292 14.55 -13.71 -7.25
CA TRP A 292 15.06 -13.47 -8.61
C TRP A 292 15.48 -14.78 -9.27
N HIS A 293 15.11 -14.95 -10.53
CA HIS A 293 15.68 -15.98 -11.39
C HIS A 293 16.23 -15.31 -12.66
N SER A 294 17.55 -15.15 -12.72
CA SER A 294 18.24 -14.49 -13.83
C SER A 294 18.74 -15.50 -14.85
N ALA A 295 18.69 -15.14 -16.13
CA ALA A 295 19.28 -15.96 -17.17
C ALA A 295 20.80 -16.08 -17.05
N GLU A 296 21.34 -17.20 -17.51
CA GLU A 296 22.79 -17.37 -17.67
C GLU A 296 23.35 -16.35 -18.67
N LYS A 297 22.65 -16.13 -19.78
CA LYS A 297 23.00 -15.10 -20.75
C LYS A 297 22.80 -13.71 -20.14
N LYS A 298 23.88 -12.94 -20.02
CA LYS A 298 23.85 -11.56 -19.48
C LYS A 298 22.96 -10.65 -20.34
N GLY A 299 22.18 -9.78 -19.67
CA GLY A 299 21.33 -8.79 -20.34
C GLY A 299 20.10 -9.37 -21.04
N TYR A 300 19.73 -10.61 -20.74
CA TYR A 300 18.67 -11.35 -21.42
C TYR A 300 17.69 -11.94 -20.40
N SER A 301 16.39 -11.95 -20.76
CA SER A 301 15.33 -12.60 -19.98
C SER A 301 15.35 -12.22 -18.48
N GLY A 302 15.04 -13.15 -17.58
CA GLY A 302 15.06 -12.99 -16.14
C GLY A 302 13.72 -12.53 -15.57
N VAL A 303 13.32 -13.12 -14.46
CA VAL A 303 12.08 -12.80 -13.73
C VAL A 303 12.37 -12.48 -12.26
N ALA A 304 11.50 -11.70 -11.63
CA ALA A 304 11.57 -11.40 -10.21
C ALA A 304 10.18 -11.33 -9.59
N VAL A 305 10.08 -11.59 -8.29
CA VAL A 305 8.85 -11.41 -7.52
C VAL A 305 9.14 -10.64 -6.25
N TYR A 306 8.37 -9.58 -6.01
CA TYR A 306 8.32 -8.86 -4.74
C TYR A 306 7.07 -9.29 -3.99
N CYS A 307 7.19 -9.70 -2.73
CA CYS A 307 6.04 -10.13 -1.93
C CYS A 307 6.10 -9.59 -0.50
N LYS A 308 4.95 -9.19 0.05
CA LYS A 308 4.84 -8.72 1.44
C LYS A 308 4.91 -9.87 2.44
N ASP A 309 4.28 -10.99 2.09
CA ASP A 309 4.29 -12.22 2.86
C ASP A 309 5.44 -13.11 2.39
N ARG A 310 6.23 -13.62 3.34
CA ARG A 310 7.32 -14.55 3.05
C ARG A 310 6.77 -15.85 2.45
N PRO A 311 7.30 -16.35 1.32
CA PRO A 311 6.91 -17.63 0.76
C PRO A 311 7.40 -18.79 1.64
N LEU A 312 6.71 -19.93 1.57
CA LEU A 312 7.12 -21.20 2.18
C LEU A 312 8.31 -21.81 1.44
N ASP A 313 8.33 -21.67 0.11
CA ASP A 313 9.39 -22.18 -0.76
C ASP A 313 9.48 -21.34 -2.04
N VAL A 314 10.64 -21.39 -2.69
CA VAL A 314 10.95 -20.64 -3.92
C VAL A 314 11.65 -21.55 -4.93
N LEU A 315 10.92 -21.91 -5.98
CA LEU A 315 11.39 -22.79 -7.06
C LEU A 315 11.91 -21.95 -8.22
N HIS A 316 13.14 -22.22 -8.63
CA HIS A 316 13.80 -21.56 -9.77
C HIS A 316 13.73 -22.51 -10.96
N GLY A 317 12.91 -22.17 -11.94
CA GLY A 317 12.70 -23.03 -13.12
C GLY A 317 11.59 -24.07 -12.95
N MET A 318 11.55 -25.01 -13.90
CA MET A 318 10.57 -26.09 -13.99
C MET A 318 11.21 -27.48 -13.89
N GLY A 319 12.54 -27.55 -13.73
CA GLY A 319 13.31 -28.81 -13.66
C GLY A 319 13.84 -29.28 -15.02
N GLU A 320 13.91 -28.39 -16.01
CA GLU A 320 14.44 -28.66 -17.35
C GLU A 320 15.51 -27.63 -17.72
N GLU A 321 16.78 -28.03 -17.66
CA GLU A 321 17.95 -27.14 -17.81
C GLU A 321 17.94 -26.30 -19.11
N ARG A 322 17.44 -26.87 -20.22
CA ARG A 322 17.32 -26.16 -21.51
C ARG A 322 16.38 -24.94 -21.45
N PHE A 323 15.48 -24.89 -20.48
CA PHE A 323 14.57 -23.77 -20.22
C PHE A 323 15.03 -22.95 -19.01
N ASP A 324 15.48 -23.62 -17.96
CA ASP A 324 15.82 -23.01 -16.68
C ASP A 324 17.04 -22.08 -16.80
N SER A 325 18.01 -22.42 -17.65
CA SER A 325 19.15 -21.57 -18.02
C SER A 325 18.74 -20.19 -18.60
N GLU A 326 17.52 -20.05 -19.13
CA GLU A 326 17.00 -18.75 -19.61
C GLU A 326 16.34 -17.91 -18.50
N GLY A 327 16.23 -18.40 -17.25
CA GLY A 327 15.72 -17.63 -16.12
C GLY A 327 14.28 -17.13 -16.32
N ARG A 328 13.40 -17.97 -16.89
CA ARG A 328 12.06 -17.57 -17.34
C ARG A 328 10.94 -17.83 -16.34
N VAL A 329 11.18 -18.69 -15.36
CA VAL A 329 10.13 -19.18 -14.44
C VAL A 329 10.61 -19.04 -13.00
N LEU A 330 9.82 -18.38 -12.17
CA LEU A 330 10.04 -18.29 -10.73
C LEU A 330 8.73 -18.57 -10.02
N THR A 331 8.69 -19.65 -9.25
CA THR A 331 7.47 -20.08 -8.55
C THR A 331 7.64 -19.91 -7.05
N LEU A 332 6.73 -19.16 -6.42
CA LEU A 332 6.68 -18.98 -4.97
C LEU A 332 5.53 -19.83 -4.41
N GLU A 333 5.83 -20.64 -3.41
CA GLU A 333 4.84 -21.40 -2.66
C GLU A 333 4.32 -20.58 -1.48
N PHE A 334 3.01 -20.39 -1.38
CA PHE A 334 2.34 -19.86 -0.19
C PHE A 334 1.51 -20.94 0.50
N ASP A 335 0.91 -20.61 1.64
CA ASP A 335 0.12 -21.56 2.45
C ASP A 335 -0.93 -22.33 1.62
N ASP A 336 -1.59 -21.65 0.71
CA ASP A 336 -2.82 -22.08 0.05
C ASP A 336 -2.80 -21.93 -1.48
N PHE A 337 -1.71 -21.43 -2.07
CA PHE A 337 -1.51 -21.41 -3.52
C PHE A 337 -0.03 -21.28 -3.92
N TYR A 338 0.26 -21.62 -5.17
CA TYR A 338 1.52 -21.33 -5.87
C TYR A 338 1.33 -20.13 -6.81
N LEU A 339 2.24 -19.17 -6.78
CA LEU A 339 2.36 -18.15 -7.83
C LEU A 339 3.52 -18.53 -8.75
N SER A 340 3.23 -18.85 -10.01
CA SER A 340 4.25 -19.01 -11.05
C SER A 340 4.35 -17.75 -11.89
N ASN A 341 5.45 -17.00 -11.74
CA ASN A 341 5.79 -15.85 -12.55
C ASN A 341 6.60 -16.31 -13.77
N VAL A 342 6.08 -16.05 -14.97
CA VAL A 342 6.60 -16.61 -16.22
C VAL A 342 6.86 -15.53 -17.28
N TYR A 343 8.05 -15.54 -17.86
CA TYR A 343 8.38 -14.81 -19.08
C TYR A 343 8.51 -15.79 -20.25
N PHE A 344 7.44 -15.97 -21.02
CA PHE A 344 7.43 -16.92 -22.12
C PHE A 344 8.35 -16.48 -23.26
N PRO A 345 8.98 -17.43 -23.99
CA PRO A 345 9.79 -17.09 -25.15
C PRO A 345 8.95 -16.37 -26.23
N ASN A 346 9.53 -15.34 -26.86
CA ASN A 346 9.01 -14.80 -28.11
C ASN A 346 9.51 -15.65 -29.28
N ALA A 347 8.63 -15.99 -30.24
CA ALA A 347 8.99 -16.82 -31.40
C ALA A 347 10.00 -16.14 -32.35
N GLY A 348 10.15 -14.82 -32.25
CA GLY A 348 11.15 -14.03 -32.96
C GLY A 348 10.85 -13.85 -34.45
N HIS A 349 11.55 -12.92 -35.09
CA HIS A 349 11.38 -12.64 -36.52
C HIS A 349 11.58 -13.91 -37.37
N GLY A 350 10.62 -14.19 -38.26
CA GLY A 350 10.63 -15.40 -39.09
C GLY A 350 10.38 -16.69 -38.31
N LEU A 351 9.80 -16.61 -37.10
CA LEU A 351 9.38 -17.74 -36.28
C LEU A 351 10.52 -18.70 -35.90
N LYS A 352 11.76 -18.20 -35.86
CA LYS A 352 12.99 -18.98 -35.60
C LYS A 352 12.97 -19.73 -34.27
N ARG A 353 12.19 -19.26 -33.31
CA ARG A 353 12.06 -19.86 -31.96
C ARG A 353 10.68 -20.42 -31.69
N LEU A 354 9.82 -20.55 -32.69
CA LEU A 354 8.46 -21.03 -32.49
C LEU A 354 8.45 -22.44 -31.87
N SER A 355 9.28 -23.37 -32.38
CA SER A 355 9.41 -24.71 -31.80
C SER A 355 9.85 -24.68 -30.33
N TYR A 356 10.90 -23.92 -30.01
CA TYR A 356 11.35 -23.73 -28.63
C TYR A 356 10.26 -23.16 -27.72
N LYS A 357 9.49 -22.18 -28.22
CA LYS A 357 8.36 -21.60 -27.50
C LYS A 357 7.29 -22.65 -27.23
N LEU A 358 6.88 -23.43 -28.23
CA LEU A 358 5.85 -24.47 -28.07
C LEU A 358 6.29 -25.59 -27.12
N ASP A 359 7.56 -26.00 -27.16
CA ASP A 359 8.11 -26.95 -26.20
C ASP A 359 8.09 -26.38 -24.76
N PHE A 360 8.50 -25.12 -24.59
CA PHE A 360 8.46 -24.42 -23.29
C PHE A 360 7.03 -24.31 -22.76
N ASN A 361 6.09 -23.94 -23.64
CA ASN A 361 4.67 -23.82 -23.35
C ASN A 361 4.09 -25.12 -22.81
N GLN A 362 4.40 -26.25 -23.45
CA GLN A 362 3.97 -27.57 -23.01
C GLN A 362 4.59 -27.95 -21.65
N ALA A 363 5.90 -27.77 -21.49
CA ALA A 363 6.60 -28.05 -20.23
C ALA A 363 6.03 -27.25 -19.05
N LEU A 364 5.70 -25.96 -19.28
CA LEU A 364 5.05 -25.14 -18.27
C LEU A 364 3.63 -25.63 -17.93
N GLN A 365 2.86 -26.03 -18.94
CA GLN A 365 1.51 -26.56 -18.69
C GLN A 365 1.56 -27.83 -17.83
N ASP A 366 2.50 -28.74 -18.10
CA ASP A 366 2.71 -29.95 -17.31
C ASP A 366 3.21 -29.63 -15.89
N PHE A 367 4.13 -28.67 -15.77
CA PHE A 367 4.61 -28.17 -14.48
C PHE A 367 3.46 -27.56 -13.65
N ALA A 368 2.68 -26.65 -14.21
CA ALA A 368 1.54 -26.02 -13.55
C ALA A 368 0.48 -27.05 -13.14
N ALA A 369 0.18 -28.03 -14.01
CA ALA A 369 -0.72 -29.13 -13.67
C ALA A 369 -0.18 -29.99 -12.51
N SER A 370 1.14 -30.18 -12.41
CA SER A 370 1.76 -30.90 -11.29
C SER A 370 1.60 -30.15 -9.96
N LEU A 371 1.70 -28.81 -9.98
CA LEU A 371 1.48 -27.96 -8.81
C LEU A 371 0.01 -27.93 -8.40
N ALA A 372 -0.90 -27.91 -9.38
CA ALA A 372 -2.35 -27.89 -9.16
C ALA A 372 -2.87 -29.15 -8.43
N LYS A 373 -2.11 -30.26 -8.46
CA LYS A 373 -2.39 -31.46 -7.66
C LYS A 373 -2.16 -31.24 -6.16
N LYS A 374 -1.38 -30.22 -5.76
CA LYS A 374 -0.98 -29.95 -4.38
C LYS A 374 -1.74 -28.78 -3.78
N LYS A 375 -1.80 -27.65 -4.48
CA LYS A 375 -2.47 -26.40 -4.06
C LYS A 375 -3.03 -25.68 -5.29
N SER A 376 -3.86 -24.66 -5.05
CA SER A 376 -4.23 -23.71 -6.09
C SER A 376 -3.00 -23.16 -6.81
N VAL A 377 -3.14 -22.86 -8.10
CA VAL A 377 -2.06 -22.31 -8.93
C VAL A 377 -2.57 -21.04 -9.60
N VAL A 378 -1.77 -19.98 -9.45
CA VAL A 378 -1.87 -18.75 -10.22
C VAL A 378 -0.66 -18.69 -11.14
N VAL A 379 -0.87 -18.63 -12.45
CA VAL A 379 0.18 -18.42 -13.45
C VAL A 379 0.05 -16.99 -13.96
N CYS A 380 1.12 -16.21 -13.92
CA CYS A 380 1.11 -14.84 -14.40
C CYS A 380 2.34 -14.49 -15.22
N GLY A 381 2.22 -13.50 -16.09
CA GLY A 381 3.35 -12.92 -16.78
C GLY A 381 3.07 -12.57 -18.23
N ASP A 382 4.14 -12.44 -19.00
CA ASP A 382 4.11 -12.14 -20.43
C ASP A 382 4.18 -13.45 -21.23
N PHE A 383 3.05 -13.82 -21.82
CA PHE A 383 2.86 -15.03 -22.61
C PHE A 383 3.39 -14.87 -24.04
N ASN A 384 3.72 -13.64 -24.45
CA ASN A 384 4.10 -13.32 -25.82
C ASN A 384 3.11 -13.84 -26.87
N VAL A 385 1.81 -13.98 -26.52
CA VAL A 385 0.75 -14.42 -27.44
C VAL A 385 -0.57 -13.71 -27.12
N ALA A 386 -1.24 -13.18 -28.14
CA ALA A 386 -2.62 -12.74 -28.06
C ALA A 386 -3.54 -13.94 -28.36
N HIS A 387 -4.45 -14.27 -27.44
CA HIS A 387 -5.26 -15.50 -27.55
C HIS A 387 -6.24 -15.43 -28.72
N LYS A 388 -7.09 -14.40 -28.75
CA LYS A 388 -8.20 -14.27 -29.72
C LYS A 388 -8.10 -12.97 -30.52
N ALA A 389 -8.91 -12.84 -31.57
CA ALA A 389 -8.93 -11.64 -32.42
C ALA A 389 -9.27 -10.36 -31.65
N ILE A 390 -10.01 -10.47 -30.55
CA ILE A 390 -10.32 -9.37 -29.64
C ILE A 390 -9.11 -8.87 -28.83
N ASP A 391 -8.04 -9.67 -28.77
CA ASP A 391 -6.84 -9.42 -27.96
C ASP A 391 -5.75 -8.62 -28.70
N LEU A 392 -6.01 -8.16 -29.92
CA LEU A 392 -5.10 -7.25 -30.64
C LEU A 392 -5.86 -6.35 -31.62
N ALA A 393 -5.28 -5.18 -31.94
CA ALA A 393 -5.97 -4.18 -32.77
C ALA A 393 -6.14 -4.57 -34.25
N ASN A 394 -5.24 -5.38 -34.81
CA ASN A 394 -5.23 -5.73 -36.24
C ASN A 394 -5.01 -7.24 -36.45
N PRO A 395 -5.98 -8.11 -36.11
CA PRO A 395 -5.79 -9.56 -36.13
C PRO A 395 -5.40 -10.11 -37.51
N ASP A 396 -6.09 -9.68 -38.57
CA ASP A 396 -5.96 -10.27 -39.91
C ASP A 396 -4.56 -10.08 -40.50
N SER A 397 -3.93 -8.92 -40.26
CA SER A 397 -2.57 -8.64 -40.73
C SER A 397 -1.47 -9.30 -39.89
N ASN A 398 -1.82 -9.89 -38.74
CA ASN A 398 -0.88 -10.43 -37.77
C ASN A 398 -0.93 -11.96 -37.64
N VAL A 399 -1.80 -12.66 -38.38
CA VAL A 399 -1.93 -14.13 -38.30
C VAL A 399 -0.61 -14.89 -38.53
N LYS A 400 0.35 -14.32 -39.25
CA LYS A 400 1.67 -14.95 -39.50
C LYS A 400 2.80 -14.38 -38.65
N ASN A 401 2.49 -13.46 -37.73
CA ASN A 401 3.48 -12.76 -36.92
C ASN A 401 3.67 -13.47 -35.57
N PRO A 402 4.89 -13.41 -35.00
CA PRO A 402 5.15 -13.89 -33.64
C PRO A 402 4.17 -13.28 -32.65
N GLY A 403 3.55 -14.12 -31.83
CA GLY A 403 2.54 -13.78 -30.85
C GLY A 403 1.09 -13.84 -31.35
N TYR A 404 0.84 -14.22 -32.60
CA TYR A 404 -0.52 -14.46 -33.09
C TYR A 404 -0.61 -15.54 -34.17
N THR A 405 0.36 -16.47 -34.20
CA THR A 405 0.30 -17.58 -35.17
C THR A 405 -0.80 -18.59 -34.82
N PRO A 406 -1.31 -19.39 -35.79
CA PRO A 406 -2.26 -20.45 -35.50
C PRO A 406 -1.78 -21.42 -34.42
N GLU A 407 -0.49 -21.77 -34.39
CA GLU A 407 0.11 -22.69 -33.43
C GLU A 407 0.15 -22.10 -32.01
N GLU A 408 0.52 -20.82 -31.87
CA GLU A 408 0.55 -20.16 -30.56
C GLU A 408 -0.86 -20.01 -29.97
N ARG A 409 -1.85 -19.68 -30.82
CA ARG A 409 -3.26 -19.60 -30.40
C ARG A 409 -3.85 -20.97 -30.10
N ALA A 410 -3.52 -21.99 -30.90
CA ALA A 410 -3.96 -23.36 -30.64
C ALA A 410 -3.45 -23.87 -29.29
N TRP A 411 -2.22 -23.49 -28.90
CA TRP A 411 -1.74 -23.78 -27.56
C TRP A 411 -2.56 -23.05 -26.47
N MET A 412 -2.87 -21.75 -26.65
CA MET A 412 -3.73 -21.01 -25.72
C MET A 412 -5.14 -21.61 -25.61
N ASP A 413 -5.70 -22.09 -26.73
CA ASP A 413 -6.96 -22.83 -26.75
C ASP A 413 -6.83 -24.12 -25.92
N GLY A 414 -5.77 -24.91 -26.12
CA GLY A 414 -5.49 -26.10 -25.32
C GLY A 414 -5.32 -25.81 -23.82
N PHE A 415 -4.61 -24.73 -23.49
CA PHE A 415 -4.38 -24.31 -22.10
C PHE A 415 -5.68 -23.94 -21.39
N THR A 416 -6.57 -23.19 -22.06
CA THR A 416 -7.89 -22.84 -21.51
C THR A 416 -8.87 -24.01 -21.51
N GLN A 417 -8.81 -24.91 -22.51
CA GLN A 417 -9.60 -26.15 -22.54
C GLN A 417 -9.19 -27.14 -21.44
N ALA A 418 -7.92 -27.13 -21.02
CA ALA A 418 -7.46 -27.83 -19.82
C ALA A 418 -8.01 -27.21 -18.51
N GLY A 419 -8.76 -26.11 -18.62
CA GLY A 419 -9.53 -25.49 -17.54
C GLY A 419 -8.82 -24.35 -16.82
N PHE A 420 -7.65 -23.90 -17.29
CA PHE A 420 -7.05 -22.67 -16.81
C PHE A 420 -7.89 -21.46 -17.21
N VAL A 421 -8.30 -20.66 -16.24
CA VAL A 421 -9.25 -19.56 -16.43
C VAL A 421 -8.49 -18.26 -16.69
N ASP A 422 -8.73 -17.62 -17.82
CA ASP A 422 -8.30 -16.24 -18.08
C ASP A 422 -9.07 -15.29 -17.16
N THR A 423 -8.37 -14.78 -16.15
CA THR A 423 -9.00 -13.98 -15.09
C THR A 423 -9.54 -12.64 -15.59
N PHE A 424 -8.93 -12.03 -16.61
CA PHE A 424 -9.39 -10.75 -17.14
C PHE A 424 -10.72 -10.93 -17.90
N ARG A 425 -10.79 -11.96 -18.75
CA ARG A 425 -11.99 -12.25 -19.56
C ARG A 425 -13.18 -12.72 -18.74
N LYS A 426 -12.97 -13.13 -17.48
CA LYS A 426 -14.05 -13.35 -16.51
C LYS A 426 -14.85 -12.08 -16.19
N PHE A 427 -14.20 -10.92 -16.16
CA PHE A 427 -14.85 -9.65 -15.78
C PHE A 427 -15.04 -8.69 -16.95
N ASN A 428 -14.27 -8.83 -18.03
CA ASN A 428 -14.29 -7.90 -19.15
C ASN A 428 -14.29 -8.63 -20.51
N PRO A 429 -15.46 -8.70 -21.18
CA PRO A 429 -15.57 -9.25 -22.52
C PRO A 429 -15.27 -8.22 -23.63
N ASP A 430 -15.02 -6.95 -23.30
CA ASP A 430 -14.96 -5.85 -24.26
C ASP A 430 -13.63 -5.84 -25.05
N PRO A 431 -13.65 -5.29 -26.28
CA PRO A 431 -12.44 -5.13 -27.12
C PRO A 431 -11.54 -4.00 -26.61
N GLU A 432 -10.42 -3.77 -27.31
CA GLU A 432 -9.51 -2.63 -27.10
C GLU A 432 -8.76 -2.60 -25.74
N ASN A 433 -8.70 -3.75 -25.08
CA ASN A 433 -8.03 -3.97 -23.81
C ASN A 433 -6.67 -4.66 -24.04
N TYR A 434 -5.62 -3.86 -24.20
CA TYR A 434 -4.27 -4.34 -24.55
C TYR A 434 -3.27 -4.10 -23.42
N THR A 435 -2.18 -4.85 -23.43
CA THR A 435 -1.13 -4.79 -22.40
C THR A 435 0.24 -4.42 -22.96
N TRP A 436 0.42 -4.54 -24.29
CA TRP A 436 1.65 -4.22 -25.00
C TRP A 436 1.40 -3.33 -26.21
N TRP A 437 2.31 -2.39 -26.46
CA TRP A 437 2.29 -1.54 -27.65
C TRP A 437 3.71 -1.31 -28.18
N SER A 438 3.86 -1.41 -29.50
CA SER A 438 5.12 -1.04 -30.15
C SER A 438 5.49 0.42 -29.87
N TYR A 439 6.78 0.67 -29.61
CA TYR A 439 7.31 2.04 -29.58
C TYR A 439 7.23 2.75 -30.94
N ARG A 440 7.06 2.01 -32.04
CA ARG A 440 6.97 2.58 -33.39
C ARG A 440 5.62 3.22 -33.61
N PHE A 441 5.61 4.27 -34.43
CA PHE A 441 4.40 4.93 -34.91
C PHE A 441 3.45 5.40 -33.79
N ASN A 442 3.96 5.67 -32.58
CA ASN A 442 3.15 6.09 -31.45
C ASN A 442 1.95 5.15 -31.19
N ALA A 443 2.18 3.83 -31.27
CA ALA A 443 1.11 2.82 -31.24
C ALA A 443 0.27 2.89 -29.96
N ARG A 444 0.91 3.15 -28.82
CA ARG A 444 0.25 3.27 -27.51
C ARG A 444 -0.79 4.39 -27.45
N ALA A 445 -0.47 5.57 -27.97
CA ALA A 445 -1.41 6.70 -27.99
C ALA A 445 -2.62 6.46 -28.90
N ARG A 446 -2.46 5.62 -29.93
CA ARG A 446 -3.52 5.23 -30.86
C ARG A 446 -4.23 3.93 -30.45
N ASN A 447 -3.87 3.39 -29.28
CA ASN A 447 -4.30 2.09 -28.79
C ASN A 447 -4.13 0.92 -29.79
N ILE A 448 -3.10 0.96 -30.64
CA ILE A 448 -2.77 -0.14 -31.56
C ILE A 448 -1.90 -1.14 -30.79
N GLY A 449 -2.56 -1.98 -29.98
CA GLY A 449 -1.91 -2.85 -29.01
C GLY A 449 -2.27 -4.32 -29.13
N TRP A 450 -1.64 -5.10 -28.25
CA TRP A 450 -1.82 -6.54 -28.07
C TRP A 450 -1.98 -6.84 -26.59
N ARG A 451 -2.87 -7.77 -26.22
CA ARG A 451 -2.96 -8.32 -24.87
C ARG A 451 -2.12 -9.59 -24.84
N ILE A 452 -0.94 -9.48 -24.25
CA ILE A 452 0.01 -10.59 -24.13
C ILE A 452 0.43 -10.87 -22.68
N ASP A 453 -0.07 -10.08 -21.74
CA ASP A 453 0.18 -10.24 -20.31
C ASP A 453 -1.10 -10.74 -19.62
N TYR A 454 -0.97 -11.82 -18.85
CA TYR A 454 -2.12 -12.54 -18.30
C TYR A 454 -1.93 -12.92 -16.83
N PHE A 455 -3.07 -13.11 -16.18
CA PHE A 455 -3.22 -13.98 -15.02
C PHE A 455 -4.17 -15.12 -15.40
N PHE A 456 -3.70 -16.35 -15.24
CA PHE A 456 -4.49 -17.57 -15.31
C PHE A 456 -4.54 -18.24 -13.93
N VAL A 457 -5.67 -18.85 -13.61
CA VAL A 457 -5.82 -19.68 -12.41
C VAL A 457 -6.27 -21.08 -12.76
N ASP A 458 -5.89 -22.06 -11.95
CA ASP A 458 -6.42 -23.41 -12.10
C ASP A 458 -7.96 -23.44 -11.91
N PRO A 459 -8.65 -24.46 -12.45
CA PRO A 459 -10.12 -24.49 -12.45
C PRO A 459 -10.74 -24.43 -11.04
N GLN A 460 -10.09 -25.00 -10.02
CA GLN A 460 -10.61 -25.03 -8.65
C GLN A 460 -10.53 -23.65 -7.98
N SER A 461 -9.69 -22.77 -8.53
CA SER A 461 -9.45 -21.42 -8.03
C SER A 461 -10.35 -20.36 -8.67
N ASP A 462 -11.22 -20.72 -9.61
CA ASP A 462 -12.08 -19.75 -10.29
C ASP A 462 -12.91 -18.89 -9.31
N ALA A 463 -13.48 -19.51 -8.28
CA ALA A 463 -14.27 -18.81 -7.25
C ALA A 463 -13.44 -17.92 -6.31
N ARG A 464 -12.10 -18.06 -6.33
CA ARG A 464 -11.17 -17.24 -5.55
C ARG A 464 -10.85 -15.92 -6.26
N VAL A 465 -11.06 -15.85 -7.57
CA VAL A 465 -10.88 -14.64 -8.38
C VAL A 465 -12.02 -13.66 -8.12
N THR A 466 -11.72 -12.50 -7.55
CA THR A 466 -12.71 -11.46 -7.24
C THR A 466 -12.63 -10.22 -8.11
N GLY A 467 -11.54 -10.05 -8.85
CA GLY A 467 -11.35 -8.93 -9.76
C GLY A 467 -10.11 -9.12 -10.62
N ALA A 468 -10.08 -8.49 -11.78
CA ALA A 468 -8.92 -8.41 -12.65
C ALA A 468 -8.98 -7.11 -13.46
N SER A 469 -7.84 -6.48 -13.73
CA SER A 469 -7.78 -5.21 -14.46
C SER A 469 -6.45 -5.00 -15.17
N ILE A 470 -6.46 -4.16 -16.20
CA ILE A 470 -5.28 -3.75 -16.97
C ILE A 470 -5.01 -2.27 -16.67
N LEU A 471 -3.80 -1.94 -16.23
CA LEU A 471 -3.41 -0.59 -15.81
C LEU A 471 -2.75 0.19 -16.95
N LYS A 472 -3.47 0.38 -18.06
CA LYS A 472 -2.96 0.94 -19.33
C LYS A 472 -2.30 2.32 -19.21
N ASP A 473 -2.65 3.11 -18.20
CA ASP A 473 -2.10 4.44 -17.98
C ASP A 473 -0.71 4.43 -17.33
N ILE A 474 -0.29 3.29 -16.74
CA ILE A 474 1.04 3.16 -16.13
C ILE A 474 2.09 2.95 -17.21
N GLN A 475 2.99 3.93 -17.33
CA GLN A 475 4.10 3.92 -18.27
C GLN A 475 5.38 3.37 -17.63
N GLY A 476 6.43 3.20 -18.42
CA GLY A 476 7.75 2.71 -17.97
C GLY A 476 8.33 1.65 -18.91
N SER A 477 7.45 0.87 -19.51
CA SER A 477 7.73 -0.22 -20.44
C SER A 477 6.84 -0.09 -21.70
N ASP A 478 7.14 -0.88 -22.73
CA ASP A 478 6.23 -1.15 -23.85
C ASP A 478 5.01 -1.96 -23.40
N HIS A 479 5.11 -2.59 -22.23
CA HIS A 479 3.97 -3.18 -21.53
C HIS A 479 3.38 -2.25 -20.46
N CYS A 480 2.14 -2.51 -20.05
CA CYS A 480 1.54 -2.00 -18.82
C CYS A 480 1.28 -3.14 -17.81
N PRO A 481 1.14 -2.84 -16.50
CA PRO A 481 0.83 -3.85 -15.51
C PRO A 481 -0.59 -4.41 -15.66
N VAL A 482 -0.75 -5.69 -15.35
CA VAL A 482 -2.04 -6.36 -15.15
C VAL A 482 -2.22 -6.72 -13.68
N THR A 483 -3.47 -6.82 -13.23
CA THR A 483 -3.83 -7.05 -11.82
C THR A 483 -4.79 -8.22 -11.67
N LEU A 484 -4.71 -8.88 -10.52
CA LEU A 484 -5.62 -9.93 -10.07
C LEU A 484 -5.92 -9.72 -8.58
N ASP A 485 -7.20 -9.70 -8.24
CA ASP A 485 -7.68 -9.76 -6.87
C ASP A 485 -8.08 -11.22 -6.54
N PHE A 486 -7.35 -11.86 -5.61
CA PHE A 486 -7.42 -13.30 -5.34
C PHE A 486 -7.59 -13.60 -3.84
N LYS A 487 -8.65 -14.32 -3.47
CA LYS A 487 -8.95 -14.72 -2.08
C LYS A 487 -8.00 -15.78 -1.54
#